data_AF-A0A0U2UQE9-F1
#
_entry.id   AF-A0A0U2UQE9-F1
#
_cell.length_a   1.000
_cell.length_b   1.000
_cell.length_c   1.000
_cell.angle_alpha   90.00
_cell.angle_beta   90.00
_cell.angle_gamma   90.00
#
_symmetry.space_group_name_H-M   'P 1'
#
loop_
_entity.id
_entity.type
_entity.pdbx_description
1 polymer ?
#
loop_
_entity_poly.entity_id
_entity_poly.type
_entity_poly.pdbx_seq_one_letter_code
_entity_poly.pdbx_strand_id
1 'polypeptide(L)'
;FPRSENLEDRNLYHYALFSDNVLAASVVVNSTIMNAKEPEKHVFHLVTDKLNFGAMNMWFLLNPPGKATINVENVDEFKWLNSSYCPVLRQLESA
;
A
#
# COMPACT_ATOMS: atom_id res chain seq x y z
N PHE A 1 3.58 9.77 6.54
CA PHE A 1 4.81 9.50 5.78
C PHE A 1 5.31 10.77 5.10
N PRO A 2 6.61 10.88 4.75
CA PRO A 2 7.09 11.96 3.89
C PRO A 2 6.45 11.88 2.49
N ARG A 3 6.44 12.99 1.74
CA ARG A 3 5.90 13.11 0.38
C ARG A 3 4.38 12.87 0.26
N SER A 4 3.60 13.32 1.24
CA SER A 4 2.13 13.21 1.22
C SER A 4 1.50 13.99 0.05
N GLU A 5 2.18 15.00 -0.46
CA GLU A 5 1.80 15.75 -1.66
C GLU A 5 1.70 14.88 -2.93
N ASN A 6 2.39 13.74 -2.96
CA ASN A 6 2.39 12.82 -4.10
C ASN A 6 1.16 11.88 -4.13
N LEU A 7 0.37 11.81 -3.06
CA LEU A 7 -0.67 10.77 -2.91
C LEU A 7 -1.83 10.91 -3.90
N GLU A 8 -2.05 12.10 -4.44
CA GLU A 8 -3.13 12.39 -5.40
C GLU A 8 -2.61 12.85 -6.77
N ASP A 9 -1.29 12.89 -6.97
CA ASP A 9 -0.69 13.36 -8.22
C ASP A 9 -0.79 12.30 -9.33
N ARG A 10 -1.73 12.52 -10.24
CA ARG A 10 -2.01 11.64 -11.38
C ARG A 10 -0.85 11.46 -12.36
N ASN A 11 0.20 12.27 -12.27
CA ASN A 11 1.39 12.13 -13.12
C ASN A 11 2.40 11.09 -12.59
N LEU A 12 2.15 10.54 -11.39
CA LEU A 12 2.97 9.51 -10.78
C LEU A 12 2.41 8.11 -11.05
N TYR A 13 3.22 7.08 -10.79
CA TYR A 13 2.82 5.69 -10.94
C TYR A 13 2.28 5.16 -9.61
N HIS A 14 0.95 4.97 -9.53
CA HIS A 14 0.27 4.49 -8.33
C HIS A 14 0.02 2.99 -8.37
N TYR A 15 0.32 2.32 -7.25
CA TYR A 15 0.08 0.90 -7.05
C TYR A 15 -0.74 0.70 -5.78
N ALA A 16 -1.83 -0.05 -5.87
CA ALA A 16 -2.51 -0.58 -4.69
C ALA A 16 -1.99 -2.00 -4.42
N LEU A 17 -1.28 -2.17 -3.30
CA LEU A 17 -0.74 -3.45 -2.88
C LEU A 17 -1.46 -3.90 -1.62
N PHE A 18 -2.32 -4.92 -1.77
CA PHE A 18 -3.04 -5.53 -0.68
C PHE A 18 -2.22 -6.68 -0.08
N SER A 19 -1.90 -6.62 1.20
CA SER A 19 -1.12 -7.65 1.89
C SER A 19 -1.27 -7.53 3.40
N ASP A 20 -1.43 -8.66 4.09
CA ASP A 20 -1.31 -8.79 5.54
C ASP A 20 0.15 -9.12 5.98
N ASN A 21 1.03 -9.41 5.03
CA ASN A 21 2.41 -9.78 5.28
C ASN A 21 3.37 -8.62 5.01
N VAL A 22 3.96 -8.09 6.09
CA VAL A 22 4.90 -6.96 6.06
C VAL A 22 6.15 -7.28 5.23
N LEU A 23 6.72 -8.48 5.38
CA LEU A 23 7.94 -8.85 4.67
C LEU A 23 7.67 -9.01 3.17
N ALA A 24 6.58 -9.68 2.79
CA ALA A 24 6.19 -9.83 1.40
C ALA A 24 5.97 -8.46 0.74
N ALA A 25 5.23 -7.55 1.40
CA ALA A 25 5.01 -6.19 0.93
C ALA A 25 6.34 -5.44 0.72
N SER A 26 7.26 -5.53 1.69
CA SER A 26 8.58 -4.90 1.59
C SER A 26 9.43 -5.42 0.44
N VAL A 27 9.38 -6.73 0.15
CA VAL A 27 10.10 -7.32 -0.98
C VAL A 27 9.55 -6.81 -2.30
N VAL A 28 8.22 -6.74 -2.45
CA VAL A 28 7.56 -6.19 -3.64
C VAL A 28 7.95 -4.73 -3.85
N VAL A 29 7.84 -3.90 -2.80
CA VAL A 29 8.19 -2.49 -2.86
C VAL A 29 9.67 -2.31 -3.21
N ASN A 30 10.58 -2.97 -2.48
CA ASN A 30 12.02 -2.81 -2.69
C ASN A 30 12.46 -3.32 -4.06
N SER A 31 12.01 -4.50 -4.49
CA SER A 31 12.37 -5.03 -5.81
C SER A 31 11.88 -4.13 -6.94
N THR A 32 10.67 -3.57 -6.82
CA THR A 32 10.13 -2.63 -7.81
C THR A 32 10.97 -1.37 -7.89
N ILE A 33 11.28 -0.77 -6.74
CA ILE A 33 12.04 0.49 -6.65
C ILE A 33 13.48 0.32 -7.12
N MET A 34 14.15 -0.77 -6.73
CA MET A 34 15.53 -1.05 -7.15
C MET A 34 15.68 -1.24 -8.67
N ASN A 35 14.62 -1.69 -9.34
CA ASN A 35 14.63 -1.92 -10.78
C ASN A 35 13.96 -0.79 -11.58
N ALA A 36 13.41 0.22 -10.91
CA ALA A 36 12.79 1.37 -11.55
C ALA A 36 13.83 2.37 -12.05
N LYS A 37 13.60 2.93 -13.24
CA LYS A 37 14.45 4.01 -13.79
C LYS A 37 14.28 5.34 -13.05
N GLU A 38 13.07 5.62 -12.56
CA GLU A 38 12.72 6.87 -11.86
C GLU A 38 12.03 6.55 -10.52
N PRO A 39 12.77 6.05 -9.51
CA PRO A 39 12.19 5.54 -8.26
C PRO A 39 11.29 6.53 -7.50
N GLU A 40 11.58 7.83 -7.60
CA GLU A 40 10.79 8.91 -7.00
C GLU A 40 9.39 9.08 -7.59
N LYS A 41 9.12 8.52 -8.78
CA LYS A 41 7.81 8.61 -9.43
C LYS A 41 6.84 7.51 -9.00
N HIS A 42 7.26 6.57 -8.14
CA HIS A 42 6.44 5.45 -7.72
C HIS A 42 5.77 5.72 -6.36
N VAL A 43 4.47 5.49 -6.29
CA VAL A 43 3.64 5.65 -5.10
C VAL A 43 2.98 4.31 -4.77
N PHE A 44 3.29 3.76 -3.60
CA PHE A 44 2.68 2.50 -3.13
C PHE A 44 1.65 2.79 -2.05
N HIS A 45 0.40 2.42 -2.34
CA HIS A 45 -0.71 2.35 -1.40
C HIS A 45 -0.77 0.93 -0.84
N LEU A 46 -0.16 0.74 0.32
CA LEU A 46 -0.12 -0.51 1.05
C LEU A 46 -1.40 -0.66 1.85
N VAL A 47 -2.31 -1.50 1.36
CA VAL A 47 -3.59 -1.76 2.00
C VAL A 47 -3.49 -3.04 2.82
N THR A 48 -3.77 -2.94 4.11
CA THR A 48 -3.66 -4.06 5.06
C THR A 48 -4.87 -4.07 6.00
N ASP A 49 -5.07 -5.17 6.73
CA ASP A 49 -6.04 -5.22 7.81
C ASP A 49 -5.60 -4.39 9.03
N LYS A 50 -6.54 -4.18 9.96
CA LYS A 50 -6.31 -3.47 11.22
C LYS A 50 -5.25 -4.07 12.13
N LEU A 51 -5.08 -5.40 12.11
CA LEU A 51 -4.13 -6.10 12.98
C LEU A 51 -2.68 -5.83 12.53
N ASN A 52 -2.46 -5.78 11.23
CA ASN A 52 -1.15 -5.61 10.62
C ASN A 52 -0.81 -4.13 10.32
N PHE A 53 -1.79 -3.22 10.33
CA PHE A 53 -1.61 -1.79 10.06
C PHE A 53 -0.46 -1.15 10.85
N GLY A 54 -0.39 -1.38 12.17
CA GLY A 54 0.68 -0.82 13.00
C GLY A 54 2.07 -1.33 12.62
N ALA A 55 2.18 -2.64 12.37
CA ALA A 55 3.44 -3.27 11.98
C ALA A 55 3.92 -2.80 10.60
N MET A 56 3.01 -2.71 9.63
CA MET A 56 3.30 -2.21 8.28
C MET A 56 3.78 -0.75 8.32
N ASN A 57 3.09 0.11 9.09
CA ASN A 57 3.52 1.50 9.29
C ASN A 57 4.94 1.59 9.86
N MET A 58 5.19 0.89 10.97
CA MET A 58 6.48 0.93 11.64
C MET A 58 7.61 0.37 10.77
N TRP A 59 7.36 -0.69 10.01
CA TRP A 59 8.36 -1.27 9.12
C TRP A 59 8.86 -0.26 8.09
N PHE A 60 7.95 0.41 7.38
CA PHE A 60 8.32 1.38 6.33
C PHE A 60 8.81 2.73 6.89
N LEU A 61 8.50 3.06 8.15
CA LEU A 61 9.13 4.18 8.84
C LEU A 61 10.59 3.88 9.20
N LEU A 62 10.87 2.66 9.67
CA LEU A 62 12.23 2.24 10.06
C LEU A 62 13.09 1.81 8.87
N ASN A 63 12.46 1.36 7.78
CA ASN A 63 13.11 0.88 6.56
C ASN A 63 12.56 1.64 5.33
N PRO A 64 12.88 2.94 5.20
CA PRO A 64 12.34 3.76 4.12
C PRO A 64 12.83 3.25 2.76
N PRO A 65 11.94 3.02 1.77
CA PRO A 65 12.30 2.38 0.51
C PRO A 65 12.87 3.41 -0.50
N GLY A 66 13.89 4.16 -0.09
CA GLY A 66 14.53 5.17 -0.92
C GLY A 66 13.64 6.38 -1.23
N LYS A 67 13.47 6.70 -2.52
CA LYS A 67 12.77 7.92 -2.96
C LYS A 67 11.29 7.74 -3.32
N ALA A 68 10.76 6.53 -3.30
CA ALA A 68 9.34 6.30 -3.53
C ALA A 68 8.48 6.91 -2.41
N THR A 69 7.19 7.12 -2.69
CA THR A 69 6.19 7.48 -1.69
C THR A 69 5.49 6.22 -1.20
N ILE A 70 5.36 6.10 0.13
CA ILE A 70 4.62 5.01 0.78
C ILE A 70 3.41 5.60 1.50
N ASN A 71 2.26 5.02 1.23
CA ASN A 71 1.04 5.20 1.99
C ASN A 71 0.64 3.86 2.59
N VAL A 72 0.30 3.83 3.87
CA VAL A 72 -0.24 2.62 4.51
C VAL A 72 -1.67 2.93 4.90
N GLU A 73 -2.60 2.07 4.47
CA GLU A 73 -4.04 2.26 4.65
C GLU A 73 -4.64 1.01 5.29
N ASN A 74 -5.60 1.22 6.20
CA ASN A 74 -6.39 0.15 6.77
C ASN A 74 -7.61 -0.11 5.89
N VAL A 75 -7.76 -1.34 5.40
CA VAL A 75 -8.88 -1.75 4.54
C VAL A 75 -10.25 -1.47 5.19
N ASP A 76 -10.35 -1.52 6.51
CA ASP A 76 -11.60 -1.26 7.25
C ASP A 76 -12.08 0.20 7.14
N GLU A 77 -11.19 1.13 6.77
CA GLU A 77 -11.53 2.56 6.63
C GLU A 77 -12.17 2.87 5.26
N PHE A 78 -12.09 1.94 4.30
CA PHE A 78 -12.66 2.10 2.98
C PHE A 78 -14.16 1.83 3.00
N LYS A 79 -14.95 2.84 3.35
CA LYS A 79 -16.43 2.76 3.37
C LYS A 79 -17.06 2.31 2.05
N TRP A 80 -16.38 2.54 0.92
CA TRP A 80 -16.81 2.14 -0.42
C TRP A 80 -16.39 0.71 -0.79
N LEU A 81 -15.36 0.16 -0.16
CA LEU A 81 -14.82 -1.16 -0.46
C LEU A 81 -15.49 -2.19 0.46
N ASN A 82 -16.78 -2.41 0.23
CA ASN A 82 -17.61 -3.37 0.97
C ASN A 82 -18.30 -4.34 0.01
N SER A 83 -18.90 -5.40 0.55
CA SER A 83 -19.61 -6.44 -0.21
C SER A 83 -20.81 -5.96 -1.02
N SER A 84 -21.32 -4.75 -0.78
CA SER A 84 -22.36 -4.14 -1.62
C SER A 84 -21.80 -3.57 -2.93
N TYR A 85 -20.49 -3.26 -2.98
CA TYR A 85 -19.84 -2.64 -4.14
C TYR A 85 -18.89 -3.59 -4.88
N CYS A 86 -18.29 -4.57 -4.19
CA CYS A 86 -17.31 -5.49 -4.77
C CYS A 86 -17.77 -6.95 -4.66
N PRO A 87 -18.19 -7.59 -5.78
CA PRO A 87 -18.67 -8.98 -5.77
C PRO A 87 -17.66 -9.99 -5.22
N VAL A 88 -16.35 -9.72 -5.39
CA VAL A 88 -15.26 -10.57 -4.90
C VAL A 88 -15.14 -10.51 -3.38
N LEU A 89 -15.31 -9.32 -2.76
CA LEU A 89 -15.28 -9.20 -1.30
C LEU A 89 -16.45 -9.90 -0.63
N ARG A 90 -17.63 -9.87 -1.26
CA ARG A 90 -18.78 -10.66 -0.81
C ARG A 90 -18.47 -12.16 -0.73
N GLN A 91 -17.68 -12.69 -1.66
CA GLN A 91 -17.29 -14.10 -1.65
C GLN A 91 -16.30 -14.42 -0.51
N LEU A 92 -15.38 -13.50 -0.21
CA LEU A 92 -14.41 -13.67 0.88
C LEU A 92 -15.05 -13.54 2.28
N GLU A 93 -16.08 -12.69 2.43
CA GLU A 93 -16.84 -12.54 3.69
C GLU A 93 -17.76 -13.73 4.00
N SER A 94 -18.11 -14.54 3.00
CA SER A 94 -19.06 -15.66 3.14
C SER A 94 -18.38 -17.02 3.37
N ALA A 95 -17.04 -17.05 3.40
CA ALA A 95 -16.22 -18.25 3.57
C ALA A 95 -15.84 -18.43 5.04
#